data_AF-A0A7Y3CZF3-F1
#
_entry.id   AF-A0A7Y3CZF3-F1
#
_cell.length_a   1.000
_cell.length_b   1.000
_cell.length_c   1.000
_cell.angle_alpha   90.00
_cell.angle_beta   90.00
_cell.angle_gamma   90.00
#
_symmetry.space_group_name_H-M   'P 1'
#
loop_
_entity.id
_entity.type
_entity.pdbx_description
1 polymer ?
#
loop_
_entity_poly.entity_id
_entity_poly.type
_entity_poly.pdbx_seq_one_letter_code
_entity_poly.pdbx_strand_id
1 'polypeptide(L)'
;MQNKGVVKLFAVLFGLVSLYQLSFTFKNNSIENEAKQFAINKYETADEVNAAEARYLDSLANENVFNIGIGEFTYNEVKDKAMNLGLDLKGGINVILQVSVKDILSGLANKSKDPIFNKALNDADVLQKDSQDTYLESFYTAWDAIKGDAKLASPDIFANRNLSEEINFEMTDDQVKPIIERKIDESILSAFEVLRKRIDKFGVTSPNIQRLGKTARIAVELPGAKDVERVKNLMQSTAQLEFWDAYKGQEFGQFVYEANEVLKGKVETKAESEQEPQDSEDDEDSQIDELLGETGVDSTNVVANPLLDLIAGAGYQGGPVVAQFRIQDKEIIDEYLAMAEVRSLLPADKRYTKFVWGKQTPDSEVVDLYALIGNRDNTPELSGGVVTDASQTYDPVGRPAVSMQMNSTG
;
A
#
# COMPACT_ATOMS: atom_id res chain seq x y z
N MET A 1 -4.87 60.98 -28.62
CA MET A 1 -6.01 60.19 -28.07
C MET A 1 -6.36 58.96 -28.94
N GLN A 2 -5.40 58.32 -29.63
CA GLN A 2 -5.70 57.31 -30.68
C GLN A 2 -5.79 55.85 -30.20
N ASN A 3 -5.43 55.53 -28.95
CA ASN A 3 -5.48 54.14 -28.45
C ASN A 3 -6.73 53.80 -27.62
N LYS A 4 -7.70 54.72 -27.47
CA LYS A 4 -8.88 54.49 -26.62
C LYS A 4 -9.81 53.37 -27.14
N GLY A 5 -9.88 53.16 -28.46
CA GLY A 5 -10.70 52.09 -29.06
C GLY A 5 -10.12 50.70 -28.83
N VAL A 6 -8.80 50.55 -29.02
CA VAL A 6 -8.08 49.30 -28.79
C VAL A 6 -8.13 48.90 -27.31
N VAL A 7 -7.91 49.85 -26.38
CA VAL A 7 -8.01 49.59 -24.94
C VAL A 7 -9.42 49.15 -24.52
N LYS A 8 -10.48 49.75 -25.09
CA LYS A 8 -11.87 49.31 -24.84
C LYS A 8 -12.13 47.91 -25.37
N LEU A 9 -11.63 47.56 -26.56
CA LEU A 9 -11.76 46.21 -27.11
C LEU A 9 -11.07 45.17 -26.21
N PHE A 10 -9.84 45.44 -25.78
CA PHE A 10 -9.12 44.55 -24.86
C PHE A 10 -9.84 44.43 -23.51
N ALA A 11 -10.41 45.51 -22.96
CA ALA A 11 -11.18 45.45 -21.72
C ALA A 11 -12.44 44.59 -21.86
N VAL A 12 -13.15 44.68 -22.98
CA VAL A 12 -14.33 43.83 -23.26
C VAL A 12 -13.93 42.37 -23.41
N LEU A 13 -12.88 42.07 -24.18
CA LEU A 13 -12.37 40.71 -24.34
C LEU A 13 -11.89 40.12 -23.01
N PHE A 14 -11.18 40.91 -22.20
CA PHE A 14 -10.75 40.50 -20.87
C PHE A 14 -11.96 40.23 -19.95
N GLY A 15 -13.00 41.06 -20.01
CA GLY A 15 -14.25 40.85 -19.26
C GLY A 15 -14.94 39.56 -19.66
N LEU A 16 -15.01 39.25 -20.97
CA LEU A 16 -15.59 38.01 -21.47
C LEU A 16 -14.79 36.77 -21.03
N VAL A 17 -13.47 36.83 -21.11
CA VAL A 17 -12.59 35.75 -20.61
C VAL A 17 -12.74 35.56 -19.10
N SER A 18 -12.84 36.65 -18.34
CA SER A 18 -13.07 36.59 -16.89
C SER A 18 -14.42 35.96 -16.55
N LEU A 19 -15.49 36.33 -17.26
CA LEU A 19 -16.81 35.72 -17.08
C LEU A 19 -16.78 34.22 -17.43
N TYR A 20 -16.08 33.85 -18.49
CA TYR A 20 -15.86 32.45 -18.86
C TYR A 20 -15.18 31.68 -17.72
N GLN A 21 -14.06 32.18 -17.17
CA GLN A 21 -13.35 31.53 -16.06
C GLN A 21 -14.18 31.47 -14.77
N LEU A 22 -14.89 32.55 -14.43
CA LEU A 22 -15.77 32.59 -13.25
C LEU A 22 -16.96 31.63 -13.37
N SER A 23 -17.45 31.36 -14.58
CA SER A 23 -18.57 30.44 -14.79
C SER A 23 -18.26 29.01 -14.34
N PHE A 24 -17.02 28.52 -14.58
CA PHE A 24 -16.57 27.21 -14.09
C PHE A 24 -16.50 27.18 -12.56
N THR A 25 -15.97 28.24 -11.96
CA THR A 25 -15.88 28.35 -10.49
C THR A 25 -17.26 28.36 -9.85
N PHE A 26 -18.21 29.08 -10.43
CA PHE A 26 -19.59 29.12 -9.96
C PHE A 26 -20.26 27.74 -10.06
N LYS A 27 -20.10 27.06 -11.20
CA LYS A 27 -20.68 25.73 -11.39
C LYS A 27 -20.04 24.68 -10.48
N ASN A 28 -18.71 24.69 -10.32
CA ASN A 28 -18.00 23.81 -9.38
C ASN A 28 -18.55 23.99 -7.96
N ASN A 29 -18.67 25.23 -7.49
CA ASN A 29 -19.19 25.52 -6.16
C ASN A 29 -20.67 25.10 -6.00
N SER A 30 -21.49 25.19 -7.05
CA SER A 30 -22.87 24.65 -7.03
C SER A 30 -22.88 23.15 -6.77
N ILE A 31 -22.08 22.40 -7.54
CA ILE A 31 -22.00 20.93 -7.44
C ILE A 31 -21.44 20.50 -6.08
N GLU A 32 -20.36 21.13 -5.61
CA GLU A 32 -19.79 20.86 -4.27
C GLU A 32 -20.83 21.12 -3.16
N ASN A 33 -21.61 22.20 -3.26
CA ASN A 33 -22.68 22.48 -2.32
C ASN A 33 -23.82 21.44 -2.38
N GLU A 34 -24.24 21.03 -3.57
CA GLU A 34 -25.24 19.98 -3.76
C GLU A 34 -24.79 18.66 -3.14
N ALA A 35 -23.55 18.24 -3.38
CA ALA A 35 -22.95 17.04 -2.80
C ALA A 35 -22.91 17.11 -1.27
N LYS A 36 -22.51 18.26 -0.72
CA LYS A 36 -22.47 18.50 0.73
C LYS A 36 -23.86 18.42 1.36
N GLN A 37 -24.87 19.03 0.74
CA GLN A 37 -26.25 18.96 1.22
C GLN A 37 -26.80 17.53 1.16
N PHE A 38 -26.52 16.80 0.07
CA PHE A 38 -26.88 15.39 -0.05
C PHE A 38 -26.29 14.56 1.10
N ALA A 39 -25.01 14.76 1.41
CA ALA A 39 -24.32 14.02 2.47
C ALA A 39 -24.84 14.37 3.87
N ILE A 40 -25.01 15.66 4.19
CA ILE A 40 -25.52 16.13 5.49
C ILE A 40 -26.96 15.64 5.73
N ASN A 41 -27.78 15.54 4.68
CA ASN A 41 -29.15 15.06 4.82
C ASN A 41 -29.23 13.54 5.08
N LYS A 42 -28.16 12.80 4.83
CA LYS A 42 -28.15 11.33 4.90
C LYS A 42 -27.36 10.78 6.08
N TYR A 43 -26.39 11.53 6.60
CA TYR A 43 -25.47 11.08 7.65
C TYR A 43 -25.28 12.15 8.72
N GLU A 44 -25.05 11.74 9.96
CA GLU A 44 -24.93 12.65 11.11
C GLU A 44 -23.47 12.88 11.53
N THR A 45 -22.60 11.88 11.34
CA THR A 45 -21.20 11.99 11.73
C THR A 45 -20.37 12.70 10.65
N ALA A 46 -19.38 13.49 11.07
CA ALA A 46 -18.55 14.26 10.14
C ALA A 46 -17.82 13.35 9.13
N ASP A 47 -17.35 12.18 9.57
CA ASP A 47 -16.61 11.24 8.72
C ASP A 47 -17.52 10.60 7.67
N GLU A 48 -18.74 10.19 8.05
CA GLU A 48 -19.71 9.64 7.11
C GLU A 48 -20.20 10.69 6.10
N VAL A 49 -20.41 11.93 6.55
CA VAL A 49 -20.76 13.06 5.67
C VAL A 49 -19.64 13.30 4.66
N ASN A 50 -18.39 13.39 5.10
CA ASN A 50 -17.24 13.61 4.21
C ASN A 50 -17.07 12.46 3.21
N ALA A 51 -17.23 11.21 3.65
CA ALA A 51 -17.13 10.03 2.79
C ALA A 51 -18.26 9.96 1.75
N ALA A 52 -19.49 10.28 2.16
CA ALA A 52 -20.65 10.30 1.26
C ALA A 52 -20.56 11.43 0.23
N GLU A 53 -20.10 12.61 0.65
CA GLU A 53 -19.85 13.72 -0.26
C GLU A 53 -18.79 13.34 -1.30
N ALA A 54 -17.68 12.75 -0.87
CA ALA A 54 -16.62 12.30 -1.77
C ALA A 54 -17.12 11.27 -2.80
N ARG A 55 -17.92 10.29 -2.37
CA ARG A 55 -18.53 9.29 -3.28
C ARG A 55 -19.49 9.92 -4.27
N TYR A 56 -20.29 10.90 -3.84
CA TYR A 56 -21.19 11.64 -4.73
C TYR A 56 -20.41 12.36 -5.83
N LEU A 57 -19.36 13.10 -5.45
CA LEU A 57 -18.52 13.81 -6.40
C LEU A 57 -17.76 12.87 -7.35
N ASP A 58 -17.29 11.73 -6.84
CA ASP A 58 -16.62 10.70 -7.65
C ASP A 58 -17.57 10.08 -8.68
N SER A 59 -18.84 9.86 -8.31
CA SER A 59 -19.85 9.36 -9.26
C SER A 59 -20.13 10.31 -10.42
N LEU A 60 -19.86 11.62 -10.25
CA LEU A 60 -20.02 12.64 -11.28
C LEU A 60 -18.74 12.90 -12.07
N ALA A 61 -17.61 12.31 -11.69
CA ALA A 61 -16.27 12.67 -12.19
C ALA A 61 -16.19 12.74 -13.73
N ASN A 62 -16.78 11.75 -14.42
CA ASN A 62 -16.79 11.63 -15.88
C ASN A 62 -18.16 11.96 -16.51
N GLU A 63 -19.11 12.46 -15.73
CA GLU A 63 -20.44 12.85 -16.23
C GLU A 63 -20.43 14.30 -16.72
N ASN A 64 -21.15 14.58 -17.81
CA ASN A 64 -21.30 15.93 -18.36
C ASN A 64 -22.20 16.76 -17.45
N VAL A 65 -21.61 17.65 -16.65
CA VAL A 65 -22.32 18.46 -15.65
C VAL A 65 -22.47 19.93 -16.06
N PHE A 66 -21.78 20.39 -17.10
CA PHE A 66 -21.81 21.79 -17.52
C PHE A 66 -21.80 21.96 -19.04
N ASN A 67 -22.84 22.57 -19.59
CA ASN A 67 -22.95 22.94 -21.00
C ASN A 67 -23.13 24.46 -21.10
N ILE A 68 -22.20 25.11 -21.80
CA ILE A 68 -22.19 26.58 -22.01
C ILE A 68 -22.43 26.96 -23.47
N GLY A 69 -22.99 26.07 -24.27
CA GLY A 69 -23.31 26.27 -25.69
C GLY A 69 -22.11 26.23 -26.65
N ILE A 70 -20.89 26.34 -26.14
CA ILE A 70 -19.63 26.26 -26.91
C ILE A 70 -18.94 24.89 -26.71
N GLY A 71 -19.35 24.14 -25.71
CA GLY A 71 -18.85 22.81 -25.38
C GLY A 71 -19.56 22.24 -24.15
N GLU A 72 -19.47 20.93 -24.01
CA GLU A 72 -19.88 20.19 -22.82
C GLU A 72 -18.63 19.83 -22.01
N PHE A 73 -18.74 19.93 -20.69
CA PHE A 73 -17.65 19.69 -19.77
C PHE A 73 -18.10 18.70 -18.69
N THR A 74 -17.25 17.71 -18.46
CA THR A 74 -17.36 16.77 -17.35
C THR A 74 -17.09 17.46 -16.01
N TYR A 75 -17.47 16.83 -14.89
CA TYR A 75 -17.17 17.40 -13.58
C TYR A 75 -15.67 17.60 -13.36
N ASN A 76 -14.83 16.64 -13.76
CA ASN A 76 -13.37 16.78 -13.67
C ASN A 76 -12.87 17.99 -14.46
N GLU A 77 -13.34 18.21 -15.68
CA GLU A 77 -12.94 19.38 -16.48
C GLU A 77 -13.44 20.71 -15.89
N VAL A 78 -14.64 20.72 -15.31
CA VAL A 78 -15.20 21.91 -14.63
C VAL A 78 -14.35 22.26 -13.42
N LYS A 79 -13.96 21.26 -12.66
CA LYS A 79 -13.12 21.38 -11.47
C LYS A 79 -11.70 21.84 -11.81
N ASP A 80 -11.11 21.31 -12.87
CA ASP A 80 -9.77 21.69 -13.34
C ASP A 80 -9.72 23.14 -13.87
N LYS A 81 -10.83 23.62 -14.45
CA LYS A 81 -10.97 25.00 -14.95
C LYS A 81 -11.42 26.00 -13.87
N ALA A 82 -11.88 25.53 -12.72
CA ALA A 82 -12.28 26.38 -11.61
C ALA A 82 -11.08 27.13 -11.03
N MET A 83 -11.33 28.30 -10.45
CA MET A 83 -10.26 29.13 -9.89
C MET A 83 -9.66 28.47 -8.65
N ASN A 84 -8.32 28.45 -8.57
CA ASN A 84 -7.59 27.89 -7.44
C ASN A 84 -7.84 28.74 -6.19
N LEU A 85 -8.68 28.22 -5.30
CA LEU A 85 -8.89 28.78 -3.99
C LEU A 85 -7.80 28.21 -3.07
N GLY A 86 -7.01 29.09 -2.45
CA GLY A 86 -5.97 28.69 -1.49
C GLY A 86 -6.56 28.04 -0.24
N LEU A 87 -5.69 27.49 0.61
CA LEU A 87 -6.06 26.81 1.85
C LEU A 87 -6.98 27.66 2.75
N ASP A 88 -6.75 28.97 2.82
CA ASP A 88 -7.54 29.89 3.65
C ASP A 88 -9.00 29.99 3.19
N LEU A 89 -9.25 29.83 1.88
CA LEU A 89 -10.58 29.98 1.29
C LEU A 89 -11.33 28.65 1.13
N LYS A 90 -10.61 27.54 0.89
CA LYS A 90 -11.22 26.20 0.73
C LYS A 90 -11.11 25.30 1.96
N GLY A 91 -10.31 25.68 2.96
CA GLY A 91 -9.88 24.77 4.01
C GLY A 91 -9.01 23.64 3.46
N GLY A 92 -8.52 22.73 4.30
CA GLY A 92 -7.72 21.58 3.89
C GLY A 92 -6.56 21.28 4.81
N ILE A 93 -5.45 20.80 4.25
CA ILE A 93 -4.30 20.27 4.99
C ILE A 93 -3.02 21.01 4.60
N ASN A 94 -2.20 21.36 5.59
CA ASN A 94 -0.82 21.79 5.40
C ASN A 94 0.10 20.89 6.24
N VAL A 95 1.01 20.18 5.59
CA VAL A 95 1.95 19.26 6.24
C VAL A 95 3.36 19.46 5.71
N ILE A 96 4.34 19.27 6.59
CA ILE A 96 5.75 19.17 6.21
C ILE A 96 6.16 17.71 6.37
N LEU A 97 6.52 17.09 5.25
CA LEU A 97 7.07 15.74 5.22
C LEU A 97 8.60 15.81 5.20
N GLN A 98 9.25 14.81 5.79
CA GLN A 98 10.70 14.65 5.71
C GLN A 98 11.02 13.31 5.08
N VAL A 99 11.78 13.34 3.98
CA VAL A 99 12.32 12.14 3.34
C VAL A 99 13.46 11.62 4.22
N SER A 100 13.43 10.32 4.49
CA SER A 100 14.44 9.65 5.32
C SER A 100 15.75 9.48 4.54
N VAL A 101 16.73 10.33 4.83
CA VAL A 101 18.08 10.21 4.24
C VAL A 101 18.77 8.93 4.71
N LYS A 102 18.47 8.46 5.93
CA LYS A 102 18.93 7.17 6.45
C LYS A 102 18.54 6.01 5.53
N ASP A 103 17.27 5.97 5.14
CA ASP A 103 16.75 4.88 4.31
C ASP A 103 17.31 4.96 2.88
N ILE A 104 17.53 6.18 2.36
CA ILE A 104 18.23 6.38 1.09
C ILE A 104 19.66 5.86 1.18
N LEU A 105 20.43 6.22 2.21
CA LEU A 105 21.79 5.73 2.42
C LEU A 105 21.84 4.20 2.52
N SER A 106 20.93 3.60 3.27
CA SER A 106 20.81 2.14 3.40
C SER A 106 20.45 1.48 2.06
N GLY A 107 19.52 2.06 1.29
CA GLY A 107 19.16 1.59 -0.05
C GLY A 107 20.31 1.69 -1.05
N LEU A 108 21.03 2.82 -1.07
CA LEU A 108 22.21 3.04 -1.89
C LEU A 108 23.34 2.07 -1.54
N ALA A 109 23.47 1.70 -0.26
CA ALA A 109 24.41 0.69 0.22
C ALA A 109 23.89 -0.76 0.06
N ASN A 110 22.82 -0.97 -0.73
CA ASN A 110 22.20 -2.27 -0.98
C ASN A 110 21.85 -3.03 0.33
N LYS A 111 21.31 -2.31 1.32
CA LYS A 111 21.00 -2.82 2.67
C LYS A 111 22.22 -3.51 3.32
N SER A 112 23.37 -2.83 3.25
CA SER A 112 24.65 -3.30 3.78
C SER A 112 24.53 -3.87 5.20
N LYS A 113 25.18 -5.03 5.42
CA LYS A 113 25.34 -5.64 6.73
C LYS A 113 26.63 -5.22 7.42
N ASP A 114 27.37 -4.27 6.86
CA ASP A 114 28.62 -3.79 7.42
C ASP A 114 28.38 -3.16 8.82
N PRO A 115 29.10 -3.62 9.86
CA PRO A 115 28.84 -3.17 11.23
C PRO A 115 29.25 -1.71 11.46
N ILE A 116 30.29 -1.22 10.78
CA ILE A 116 30.79 0.14 10.92
C ILE A 116 29.78 1.11 10.29
N PHE A 117 29.31 0.79 9.08
CA PHE A 117 28.31 1.57 8.36
C PHE A 117 27.01 1.67 9.13
N ASN A 118 26.48 0.54 9.62
CA ASN A 118 25.25 0.52 10.39
C ASN A 118 25.41 1.25 11.74
N LYS A 119 26.58 1.16 12.37
CA LYS A 119 26.88 1.96 13.56
C LYS A 119 26.92 3.45 13.25
N ALA A 120 27.54 3.87 12.14
CA ALA A 120 27.58 5.27 11.72
C ALA A 120 26.17 5.83 11.47
N LEU A 121 25.26 5.07 10.87
CA LEU A 121 23.86 5.47 10.71
C LEU A 121 23.15 5.68 12.07
N ASN A 122 23.37 4.77 13.02
CA ASN A 122 22.77 4.90 14.36
C ASN A 122 23.38 6.06 15.16
N ASP A 123 24.68 6.27 15.07
CA ASP A 123 25.37 7.39 15.70
C ASP A 123 24.90 8.73 15.08
N ALA A 124 24.63 8.76 13.77
CA ALA A 124 24.03 9.92 13.09
C ALA A 124 22.63 10.26 13.62
N ASP A 125 21.79 9.25 13.90
CA ASP A 125 20.47 9.46 14.52
C ASP A 125 20.59 10.11 15.91
N VAL A 126 21.63 9.76 16.66
CA VAL A 126 21.90 10.36 17.98
C VAL A 126 22.37 11.81 17.80
N LEU A 127 23.30 12.07 16.88
CA LEU A 127 23.80 13.42 16.59
C LEU A 127 22.69 14.38 16.14
N GLN A 128 21.72 13.89 15.36
CA GLN A 128 20.59 14.67 14.85
C GLN A 128 19.65 15.21 15.94
N LYS A 129 19.71 14.69 17.17
CA LYS A 129 18.88 15.21 18.28
C LYS A 129 19.30 16.61 18.71
N ASP A 130 20.60 16.92 18.60
CA ASP A 130 21.20 18.16 19.10
C ASP A 130 21.86 18.99 17.98
N SER A 131 22.03 18.44 16.78
CA SER A 131 22.68 19.11 15.65
C SER A 131 21.70 19.92 14.78
N GLN A 132 22.22 21.00 14.18
CA GLN A 132 21.55 21.74 13.10
C GLN A 132 21.98 21.28 11.70
N ASP A 133 22.95 20.38 11.63
CA ASP A 133 23.48 19.84 10.37
C ASP A 133 22.43 18.98 9.67
N THR A 134 22.65 18.75 8.38
CA THR A 134 21.87 17.76 7.64
C THR A 134 22.18 16.35 8.13
N TYR A 135 21.24 15.42 7.91
CA TYR A 135 21.44 14.02 8.26
C TYR A 135 22.71 13.44 7.62
N LEU A 136 22.98 13.82 6.36
CA LEU A 136 24.15 13.35 5.62
C LEU A 136 25.47 13.83 6.25
N GLU A 137 25.53 15.08 6.68
CA GLU A 137 26.70 15.63 7.40
C GLU A 137 26.90 14.95 8.76
N SER A 138 25.81 14.69 9.48
CA SER A 138 25.86 13.90 10.72
C SER A 138 26.36 12.48 10.48
N PHE A 139 25.93 11.84 9.38
CA PHE A 139 26.42 10.52 8.97
C PHE A 139 27.91 10.54 8.64
N TYR A 140 28.40 11.51 7.86
CA TYR A 140 29.82 11.60 7.56
C TYR A 140 30.66 11.87 8.81
N THR A 141 30.17 12.70 9.73
CA THR A 141 30.83 12.95 11.02
C THR A 141 30.94 11.67 11.85
N ALA A 142 29.82 10.93 11.96
CA ALA A 142 29.79 9.65 12.66
C ALA A 142 30.71 8.61 12.00
N TRP A 143 30.66 8.50 10.68
CA TRP A 143 31.52 7.61 9.89
C TRP A 143 33.00 7.92 10.09
N ASP A 144 33.41 9.18 9.91
CA ASP A 144 34.81 9.60 10.04
C ASP A 144 35.35 9.39 11.46
N ALA A 145 34.48 9.40 12.48
CA ALA A 145 34.87 9.11 13.86
C ALA A 145 35.15 7.63 14.15
N ILE A 146 34.57 6.69 13.39
CA ILE A 146 34.62 5.25 13.70
C ILE A 146 35.21 4.38 12.59
N LYS A 147 35.44 4.91 11.38
CA LYS A 147 35.78 4.12 10.19
C LYS A 147 37.12 3.38 10.28
N GLY A 148 38.12 3.92 10.99
CA GLY A 148 39.48 3.38 10.96
C GLY A 148 40.01 3.30 9.52
N ASP A 149 40.34 2.08 9.07
CA ASP A 149 40.79 1.79 7.70
C ASP A 149 39.66 1.50 6.71
N ALA A 150 38.40 1.45 7.17
CA ALA A 150 37.25 1.21 6.31
C ALA A 150 37.00 2.39 5.36
N LYS A 151 36.49 2.08 4.16
CA LYS A 151 36.18 3.05 3.11
C LYS A 151 34.71 2.98 2.74
N LEU A 152 34.11 4.13 2.41
CA LEU A 152 32.78 4.22 1.82
C LEU A 152 32.68 3.45 0.50
N ALA A 153 33.80 3.42 -0.25
CA ALA A 153 33.97 2.62 -1.46
C ALA A 153 34.14 1.10 -1.21
N SER A 154 33.86 0.59 0.00
CA SER A 154 33.84 -0.86 0.22
C SER A 154 32.78 -1.53 -0.69
N PRO A 155 33.05 -2.70 -1.27
CA PRO A 155 32.06 -3.48 -2.01
C PRO A 155 30.81 -3.83 -1.19
N ASP A 156 30.96 -3.91 0.13
CA ASP A 156 29.86 -4.16 1.07
C ASP A 156 29.04 -2.89 1.38
N ILE A 157 29.49 -1.71 0.93
CA ILE A 157 28.82 -0.42 1.15
C ILE A 157 28.46 0.20 -0.20
N PHE A 158 29.21 1.18 -0.73
CA PHE A 158 28.80 1.93 -1.93
C PHE A 158 29.45 1.47 -3.24
N ALA A 159 30.53 0.67 -3.22
CA ALA A 159 31.06 0.06 -4.45
C ALA A 159 30.32 -1.23 -4.81
N ASN A 160 28.99 -1.19 -4.76
CA ASN A 160 28.11 -2.32 -4.99
C ASN A 160 27.52 -2.30 -6.42
N ARG A 161 26.73 -3.33 -6.75
CA ARG A 161 26.13 -3.49 -8.09
C ARG A 161 25.20 -2.36 -8.52
N ASN A 162 24.57 -1.65 -7.59
CA ASN A 162 23.63 -0.57 -7.87
C ASN A 162 24.33 0.75 -8.22
N LEU A 163 25.61 0.89 -7.86
CA LEU A 163 26.40 2.10 -8.06
C LEU A 163 27.71 1.84 -8.82
N SER A 164 27.87 0.66 -9.42
CA SER A 164 29.13 0.23 -10.05
C SER A 164 29.58 1.09 -11.24
N GLU A 165 28.65 1.80 -11.89
CA GLU A 165 28.95 2.75 -12.96
C GLU A 165 29.56 4.07 -12.44
N GLU A 166 29.36 4.37 -11.16
CA GLU A 166 29.71 5.66 -10.56
C GLU A 166 30.75 5.53 -9.44
N ILE A 167 30.76 4.40 -8.73
CA ILE A 167 31.63 4.13 -7.58
C ILE A 167 32.37 2.81 -7.78
N ASN A 168 33.70 2.87 -7.73
CA ASN A 168 34.57 1.70 -7.71
C ASN A 168 35.34 1.60 -6.38
N PHE A 169 35.88 0.41 -6.10
CA PHE A 169 36.52 0.10 -4.81
C PHE A 169 37.86 0.81 -4.55
N GLU A 170 38.44 1.45 -5.57
CA GLU A 170 39.70 2.19 -5.44
C GLU A 170 39.49 3.62 -4.96
N MET A 171 38.25 4.12 -5.02
CA MET A 171 37.92 5.50 -4.67
C MET A 171 38.14 5.80 -3.20
N THR A 172 38.53 7.05 -2.92
CA THR A 172 38.62 7.57 -1.56
C THR A 172 37.26 8.07 -1.09
N ASP A 173 37.08 8.21 0.24
CA ASP A 173 35.84 8.75 0.81
C ASP A 173 35.54 10.15 0.24
N ASP A 174 36.55 10.99 0.02
CA ASP A 174 36.38 12.34 -0.55
C ASP A 174 35.88 12.32 -2.00
N GLN A 175 36.17 11.25 -2.75
CA GLN A 175 35.64 11.06 -4.10
C GLN A 175 34.21 10.47 -4.06
N VAL A 176 33.89 9.66 -3.05
CA VAL A 176 32.58 9.01 -2.89
C VAL A 176 31.52 9.97 -2.35
N LYS A 177 31.85 10.79 -1.34
CA LYS A 177 30.94 11.75 -0.70
C LYS A 177 30.12 12.60 -1.70
N PRO A 178 30.71 13.30 -2.69
CA PRO A 178 29.93 14.10 -3.64
C PRO A 178 29.00 13.28 -4.55
N ILE A 179 29.33 12.01 -4.82
CA ILE A 179 28.47 11.11 -5.60
C ILE A 179 27.25 10.73 -4.77
N ILE A 180 27.45 10.38 -3.50
CA ILE A 180 26.36 10.04 -2.58
C ILE A 180 25.45 11.25 -2.33
N GLU A 181 26.00 12.45 -2.18
CA GLU A 181 25.23 13.69 -2.04
C GLU A 181 24.31 13.91 -3.25
N ARG A 182 24.85 13.78 -4.48
CA ARG A 182 24.05 13.84 -5.71
C ARG A 182 22.98 12.74 -5.77
N LYS A 183 23.31 11.50 -5.40
CA LYS A 183 22.34 10.39 -5.37
C LYS A 183 21.22 10.58 -4.38
N ILE A 184 21.50 11.20 -3.24
CA ILE A 184 20.50 11.57 -2.26
C ILE A 184 19.59 12.66 -2.84
N ASP A 185 20.14 13.67 -3.49
CA ASP A 185 19.35 14.72 -4.15
C ASP A 185 18.45 14.15 -5.27
N GLU A 186 18.97 13.25 -6.11
CA GLU A 186 18.21 12.53 -7.13
C GLU A 186 17.06 11.73 -6.49
N SER A 187 17.33 11.04 -5.38
CA SER A 187 16.34 10.25 -4.64
C SER A 187 15.24 11.11 -4.02
N ILE A 188 15.59 12.27 -3.46
CA ILE A 188 14.63 13.24 -2.91
C ILE A 188 13.73 13.81 -4.02
N LEU A 189 14.31 14.15 -5.18
CA LEU A 189 13.54 14.62 -6.34
C LEU A 189 12.59 13.54 -6.85
N SER A 190 13.02 12.29 -6.90
CA SER A 190 12.16 11.16 -7.27
C SER A 190 11.00 10.99 -6.28
N ALA A 191 11.28 11.04 -4.98
CA ALA A 191 10.25 10.98 -3.94
C ALA A 191 9.23 12.14 -4.06
N PHE A 192 9.70 13.34 -4.40
CA PHE A 192 8.84 14.50 -4.66
C PHE A 192 7.89 14.26 -5.86
N GLU A 193 8.41 13.76 -6.98
CA GLU A 193 7.59 13.47 -8.17
C GLU A 193 6.58 12.34 -7.90
N VAL A 194 6.96 11.33 -7.12
CA VAL A 194 6.03 10.28 -6.68
C VAL A 194 4.92 10.85 -5.80
N LEU A 195 5.25 11.71 -4.83
CA LEU A 195 4.25 12.37 -3.97
C LEU A 195 3.29 13.22 -4.79
N ARG A 196 3.80 14.01 -5.75
CA ARG A 196 2.97 14.79 -6.68
C ARG A 196 1.98 13.90 -7.44
N LYS A 197 2.47 12.86 -8.11
CA LYS A 197 1.62 11.93 -8.88
C LYS A 197 0.56 11.26 -8.01
N ARG A 198 0.87 10.95 -6.75
CA ARG A 198 -0.12 10.37 -5.82
C ARG A 198 -1.21 11.37 -5.48
N ILE A 199 -0.84 12.61 -5.14
CA ILE A 199 -1.78 13.64 -4.73
C ILE A 199 -2.74 14.00 -5.86
N ASP A 200 -2.26 14.04 -7.10
CA ASP A 200 -3.08 14.32 -8.29
C ASP A 200 -4.26 13.33 -8.43
N LYS A 201 -4.14 12.11 -7.88
CA LYS A 201 -5.18 11.07 -7.94
C LYS A 201 -6.30 11.23 -6.90
N PHE A 202 -6.19 12.16 -5.94
CA PHE A 202 -7.17 12.31 -4.86
C PHE A 202 -8.21 13.40 -5.12
N GLY A 203 -8.21 13.98 -6.32
CA GLY A 203 -9.18 15.01 -6.68
C GLY A 203 -9.09 16.23 -5.76
N VAL A 204 -7.91 16.57 -5.26
CA VAL A 204 -7.69 17.88 -4.64
C VAL A 204 -7.53 18.91 -5.74
N THR A 205 -8.20 20.04 -5.62
CA THR A 205 -8.03 21.14 -6.58
C THR A 205 -6.72 21.83 -6.29
N SER A 206 -5.72 21.61 -7.14
CA SER A 206 -4.46 22.37 -7.18
C SER A 206 -3.60 22.25 -5.93
N PRO A 207 -2.96 21.07 -5.72
CA PRO A 207 -2.02 20.88 -4.63
C PRO A 207 -0.79 21.78 -4.80
N ASN A 208 -0.31 22.38 -3.72
CA ASN A 208 0.95 23.11 -3.70
C ASN A 208 2.00 22.26 -2.96
N ILE A 209 3.01 21.79 -3.69
CA ILE A 209 4.05 20.91 -3.18
C ILE A 209 5.40 21.56 -3.46
N GLN A 210 6.18 21.82 -2.42
CA GLN A 210 7.44 22.54 -2.52
C GLN A 210 8.53 21.90 -1.66
N ARG A 211 9.72 21.72 -2.23
CA ARG A 211 10.91 21.33 -1.46
C ARG A 211 11.41 22.53 -0.65
N LEU A 212 11.68 22.32 0.64
CA LEU A 212 12.17 23.36 1.53
C LEU A 212 13.69 23.49 1.44
N GLY A 213 14.15 24.37 0.55
CA GLY A 213 15.58 24.65 0.35
C GLY A 213 16.36 23.40 -0.08
N LYS A 214 17.56 23.21 0.50
CA LYS A 214 18.39 22.00 0.27
C LYS A 214 18.04 20.84 1.19
N THR A 215 17.10 21.01 2.12
CA THR A 215 16.76 19.96 3.07
C THR A 215 15.99 18.83 2.38
N ALA A 216 15.90 17.68 3.07
CA ALA A 216 15.04 16.57 2.70
C ALA A 216 13.56 16.81 3.10
N ARG A 217 13.14 18.07 3.32
CA ARG A 217 11.77 18.42 3.74
C ARG A 217 10.94 18.91 2.55
N ILE A 218 9.68 18.49 2.52
CA ILE A 218 8.70 18.80 1.48
C ILE A 218 7.48 19.40 2.17
N ALA A 219 7.16 20.65 1.88
CA ALA A 219 5.91 21.29 2.27
C ALA A 219 4.82 20.89 1.28
N VAL A 220 3.67 20.47 1.81
CA VAL A 220 2.51 20.05 1.03
C VAL A 220 1.28 20.75 1.57
N GLU A 221 0.61 21.49 0.68
CA GLU A 221 -0.67 22.13 0.94
C GLU A 221 -1.71 21.54 0.00
N LEU A 222 -2.80 21.05 0.58
CA LEU A 222 -3.88 20.36 -0.13
C LEU A 222 -5.21 21.07 0.16
N PRO A 223 -5.55 22.11 -0.62
CA PRO A 223 -6.82 22.81 -0.48
C PRO A 223 -8.00 21.89 -0.82
N GLY A 224 -9.05 21.95 -0.01
CA GLY A 224 -10.27 21.15 -0.20
C GLY A 224 -10.12 19.67 0.20
N ALA A 225 -8.99 19.25 0.78
CA ALA A 225 -8.84 17.91 1.35
C ALA A 225 -9.67 17.79 2.64
N LYS A 226 -10.76 17.01 2.59
CA LYS A 226 -11.72 16.85 3.71
C LYS A 226 -11.35 15.72 4.67
N ASP A 227 -10.74 14.66 4.16
CA ASP A 227 -10.36 13.48 4.92
C ASP A 227 -8.86 13.52 5.27
N VAL A 228 -8.55 14.11 6.42
CA VAL A 228 -7.16 14.34 6.87
C VAL A 228 -6.44 13.03 7.15
N GLU A 229 -7.12 12.07 7.76
CA GLU A 229 -6.51 10.80 8.13
C GLU A 229 -6.19 9.96 6.90
N ARG A 230 -7.10 9.88 5.93
CA ARG A 230 -6.85 9.17 4.67
C ARG A 230 -5.71 9.78 3.88
N VAL A 231 -5.68 11.12 3.77
CA VAL A 231 -4.61 11.83 3.07
C VAL A 231 -3.28 11.62 3.79
N LYS A 232 -3.25 11.74 5.12
CA LYS A 232 -2.05 11.49 5.93
C LYS A 232 -1.55 10.05 5.75
N ASN A 233 -2.43 9.05 5.89
CA ASN A 233 -2.07 7.64 5.76
C ASN A 233 -1.51 7.32 4.36
N LEU A 234 -2.07 7.93 3.31
CA LEU A 234 -1.57 7.79 1.96
C LEU A 234 -0.21 8.47 1.74
N MET A 235 -0.04 9.67 2.28
CA MET A 235 1.22 10.40 2.18
C MET A 235 2.34 9.71 2.95
N GLN A 236 2.00 9.02 4.05
CA GLN A 236 2.93 8.22 4.85
C GLN A 236 3.17 6.81 4.30
N SER A 237 2.25 6.26 3.51
CA SER A 237 2.40 4.89 3.02
C SER A 237 3.57 4.77 2.05
N THR A 238 4.43 3.80 2.28
CA THR A 238 5.48 3.43 1.33
C THR A 238 4.83 2.69 0.17
N ALA A 239 4.68 3.31 -1.01
CA ALA A 239 4.23 2.60 -2.21
C ALA A 239 5.39 1.79 -2.79
N GLN A 240 5.77 0.74 -2.08
CA GLN A 240 6.69 -0.26 -2.56
C GLN A 240 5.88 -1.33 -3.28
N LEU A 241 6.00 -1.35 -4.61
CA LEU A 241 5.49 -2.44 -5.41
C LEU A 241 6.54 -3.54 -5.44
N GLU A 242 6.13 -4.76 -5.14
CA GLU A 242 6.97 -5.96 -5.20
C GLU A 242 6.29 -6.99 -6.06
N PHE A 243 7.08 -7.64 -6.92
CA PHE A 243 6.62 -8.78 -7.69
C PHE A 243 7.21 -10.05 -7.07
N TRP A 244 6.31 -10.98 -6.79
CA TRP A 244 6.61 -12.27 -6.22
C TRP A 244 5.90 -13.31 -7.08
N ASP A 245 6.61 -14.38 -7.39
CA ASP A 245 5.96 -15.57 -7.91
C ASP A 245 5.16 -16.23 -6.78
N ALA A 246 4.04 -16.85 -7.15
CA ALA A 246 3.19 -17.61 -6.25
C ALA A 246 3.21 -19.08 -6.63
N TYR A 247 3.32 -19.96 -5.64
CA TYR A 247 3.09 -21.37 -5.84
C TYR A 247 1.61 -21.62 -6.14
N LYS A 248 1.33 -22.75 -6.78
CA LYS A 248 -0.05 -23.24 -6.92
C LYS A 248 -0.52 -23.73 -5.55
N GLY A 249 -1.70 -23.29 -5.12
CA GLY A 249 -2.22 -23.60 -3.78
C GLY A 249 -2.36 -25.09 -3.51
N GLN A 250 -2.69 -25.87 -4.54
CA GLN A 250 -2.83 -27.33 -4.46
C GLN A 250 -1.53 -28.06 -4.04
N GLU A 251 -0.36 -27.46 -4.27
CA GLU A 251 0.92 -28.04 -3.85
C GLU A 251 1.11 -28.03 -2.33
N PHE A 252 0.27 -27.27 -1.60
CA PHE A 252 0.34 -27.14 -0.15
C PHE A 252 -0.66 -28.04 0.59
N GLY A 253 -1.50 -28.82 -0.11
CA GLY A 253 -2.49 -29.69 0.54
C GLY A 253 -1.87 -30.69 1.51
N GLN A 254 -0.77 -31.35 1.12
CA GLN A 254 -0.04 -32.28 2.00
C GLN A 254 0.57 -31.56 3.20
N PHE A 255 1.17 -30.38 2.97
CA PHE A 255 1.75 -29.56 4.03
C PHE A 255 0.69 -29.14 5.06
N VAL A 256 -0.48 -28.69 4.61
CA VAL A 256 -1.58 -28.28 5.49
C VAL A 256 -2.08 -29.45 6.33
N TYR A 257 -2.19 -30.64 5.72
CA TYR A 257 -2.57 -31.86 6.45
C TYR A 257 -1.54 -32.22 7.53
N GLU A 258 -0.25 -32.28 7.18
CA GLU A 258 0.81 -32.60 8.13
C GLU A 258 0.93 -31.55 9.24
N ALA A 259 0.76 -30.26 8.90
CA ALA A 259 0.75 -29.17 9.86
C ALA A 259 -0.38 -29.34 10.88
N ASN A 260 -1.58 -29.72 10.42
CA ASN A 260 -2.70 -30.01 11.31
C ASN A 260 -2.38 -31.14 12.30
N GLU A 261 -1.77 -32.23 11.84
CA GLU A 261 -1.40 -33.35 12.71
C GLU A 261 -0.35 -32.95 13.76
N VAL A 262 0.61 -32.10 13.40
CA VAL A 262 1.59 -31.55 14.35
C VAL A 262 0.91 -30.64 15.38
N LEU A 263 -0.09 -29.86 14.97
CA LEU A 263 -0.79 -28.93 15.85
C LEU A 263 -1.72 -29.62 16.86
N LYS A 264 -2.32 -30.77 16.51
CA LYS A 264 -3.16 -31.56 17.43
C LYS A 264 -2.48 -31.89 18.76
N GLY A 265 -1.16 -32.11 18.74
CA GLY A 265 -0.37 -32.41 19.94
C GLY A 265 0.09 -31.18 20.73
N LYS A 266 -0.23 -29.96 20.28
CA LYS A 266 0.35 -28.72 20.81
C LYS A 266 -0.67 -27.65 21.17
N VAL A 267 -1.85 -27.67 20.56
CA VAL A 267 -2.87 -26.66 20.76
C VAL A 267 -4.10 -27.28 21.40
N GLU A 268 -4.62 -26.65 22.45
CA GLU A 268 -5.91 -27.02 23.04
C GLU A 268 -7.05 -26.53 22.16
N THR A 269 -7.62 -27.42 21.34
CA THR A 269 -8.86 -27.15 20.61
C THR A 269 -10.07 -27.45 21.48
N LYS A 270 -11.00 -26.50 21.60
CA LYS A 270 -12.33 -26.74 22.17
C LYS A 270 -13.13 -27.56 21.17
N ALA A 271 -13.42 -28.82 21.48
CA ALA A 271 -14.43 -29.58 20.74
C ALA A 271 -15.80 -28.97 21.04
N GLU A 272 -16.43 -28.32 20.06
CA GLU A 272 -17.82 -27.88 20.18
C GLU A 272 -18.74 -29.10 20.05
N SER A 273 -19.38 -29.48 21.16
CA SER A 273 -20.50 -30.42 21.16
C SER A 273 -21.80 -29.64 21.00
N GLU A 274 -22.41 -29.65 19.83
CA GLU A 274 -23.82 -29.32 19.66
C GLU A 274 -24.57 -30.59 19.24
N GLN A 275 -25.27 -31.20 20.20
CA GLN A 275 -26.45 -32.00 19.90
C GLN A 275 -27.57 -31.49 20.80
N GLU A 276 -28.54 -30.79 20.19
CA GLU A 276 -29.88 -30.68 20.75
C GLU A 276 -30.49 -32.09 20.86
N PRO A 277 -31.11 -32.47 21.99
CA PRO A 277 -31.92 -33.67 22.02
C PRO A 277 -33.24 -33.40 21.31
N GLN A 278 -33.43 -34.04 20.14
CA GLN A 278 -34.77 -34.25 19.61
C GLN A 278 -35.46 -35.30 20.48
N ASP A 279 -36.50 -34.81 21.15
CA ASP A 279 -37.50 -35.58 21.86
C ASP A 279 -38.31 -36.41 20.85
N SER A 280 -38.32 -37.73 21.03
CA SER A 280 -39.38 -38.58 20.47
C SER A 280 -39.60 -39.77 21.39
N GLU A 281 -40.61 -39.62 22.25
CA GLU A 281 -41.42 -40.72 22.78
C GLU A 281 -41.92 -41.60 21.63
N ASP A 282 -41.64 -42.89 21.66
CA ASP A 282 -42.68 -43.90 21.93
C ASP A 282 -42.06 -45.31 21.97
N ASP A 283 -42.42 -46.02 23.03
CA ASP A 283 -42.18 -47.44 23.28
C ASP A 283 -42.98 -48.32 22.30
N GLU A 284 -42.47 -49.56 22.12
CA GLU A 284 -43.09 -50.76 21.54
C GLU A 284 -42.53 -51.24 20.19
N ASP A 285 -41.37 -51.88 20.22
CA ASP A 285 -41.21 -53.24 19.64
C ASP A 285 -39.92 -53.93 20.15
N SER A 286 -39.91 -54.21 21.46
CA SER A 286 -38.96 -55.10 22.11
C SER A 286 -39.27 -56.57 21.73
N GLN A 287 -38.86 -57.01 20.53
CA GLN A 287 -38.66 -58.45 20.24
C GLN A 287 -37.92 -58.79 18.94
N ILE A 288 -37.28 -57.83 18.24
CA ILE A 288 -36.46 -58.10 17.05
C ILE A 288 -34.96 -57.79 17.28
N ASP A 289 -34.62 -56.99 18.30
CA ASP A 289 -33.24 -56.59 18.62
C ASP A 289 -32.37 -57.66 19.29
N GLU A 290 -32.93 -58.79 19.74
CA GLU A 290 -32.13 -59.88 20.32
C GLU A 290 -31.54 -60.84 19.26
N LEU A 291 -31.86 -60.63 17.97
CA LEU A 291 -31.47 -61.50 16.85
C LEU A 291 -30.45 -60.90 15.87
N LEU A 292 -30.04 -59.65 16.08
CA LEU A 292 -28.97 -59.00 15.33
C LEU A 292 -27.91 -58.52 16.32
N GLY A 293 -26.80 -59.23 16.38
CA GLY A 293 -25.72 -59.01 17.35
C GLY A 293 -25.33 -57.54 17.47
N GLU A 294 -25.14 -57.11 18.71
CA GLU A 294 -24.57 -55.83 19.12
C GLU A 294 -23.42 -55.42 18.18
N THR A 295 -23.70 -54.45 17.32
CA THR A 295 -22.66 -53.55 16.84
C THR A 295 -22.91 -52.26 17.57
N GLY A 296 -22.10 -52.03 18.61
CA GLY A 296 -22.10 -50.79 19.35
C GLY A 296 -22.07 -49.63 18.37
N VAL A 297 -23.01 -48.71 18.54
CA VAL A 297 -23.01 -47.41 17.89
C VAL A 297 -21.73 -46.72 18.35
N ASP A 298 -20.70 -46.82 17.52
CA ASP A 298 -19.42 -46.14 17.68
C ASP A 298 -19.74 -44.65 17.61
N SER A 299 -19.70 -44.01 18.78
CA SER A 299 -19.84 -42.56 18.89
C SER A 299 -18.65 -41.97 18.14
N THR A 300 -18.93 -41.34 17.01
CA THR A 300 -17.92 -40.65 16.20
C THR A 300 -17.16 -39.67 17.09
N ASN A 301 -15.95 -40.04 17.50
CA ASN A 301 -15.02 -39.13 18.13
C ASN A 301 -14.80 -37.96 17.18
N VAL A 302 -15.34 -36.79 17.51
CA VAL A 302 -15.04 -35.55 16.80
C VAL A 302 -13.60 -35.21 17.12
N VAL A 303 -12.68 -35.66 16.27
CA VAL A 303 -11.27 -35.32 16.38
C VAL A 303 -11.14 -33.87 15.96
N ALA A 304 -10.92 -32.98 16.93
CA ALA A 304 -10.69 -31.57 16.66
C ALA A 304 -9.43 -31.38 15.79
N ASN A 305 -9.54 -30.58 14.73
CA ASN A 305 -8.46 -30.27 13.80
C ASN A 305 -8.10 -28.79 13.91
N PRO A 306 -7.00 -28.43 14.60
CA PRO A 306 -6.65 -27.05 14.88
C PRO A 306 -6.52 -26.18 13.63
N LEU A 307 -6.09 -26.75 12.50
CA LEU A 307 -5.89 -26.02 11.25
C LEU A 307 -6.97 -26.33 10.20
N LEU A 308 -7.37 -27.59 10.04
CA LEU A 308 -8.33 -27.95 8.99
C LEU A 308 -9.74 -27.42 9.27
N ASP A 309 -10.16 -27.35 10.52
CA ASP A 309 -11.50 -26.86 10.88
C ASP A 309 -11.63 -25.33 10.64
N LEU A 310 -10.50 -24.61 10.56
CA LEU A 310 -10.46 -23.17 10.28
C LEU A 310 -10.53 -22.85 8.77
N ILE A 311 -10.44 -23.85 7.90
CA ILE A 311 -10.52 -23.64 6.45
C ILE A 311 -11.98 -23.37 6.07
N ALA A 312 -12.26 -22.11 5.70
CA ALA A 312 -13.58 -21.66 5.26
C ALA A 312 -13.85 -21.91 3.77
N GLY A 313 -12.80 -22.12 2.97
CA GLY A 313 -12.92 -22.34 1.53
C GLY A 313 -11.62 -22.78 0.87
N ALA A 314 -11.72 -23.26 -0.37
CA ALA A 314 -10.58 -23.68 -1.18
C ALA A 314 -10.38 -22.74 -2.38
N GLY A 315 -9.14 -22.61 -2.82
CA GLY A 315 -8.82 -21.96 -4.08
C GLY A 315 -9.34 -22.72 -5.30
N TYR A 316 -9.36 -22.07 -6.47
CA TYR A 316 -9.68 -22.74 -7.73
C TYR A 316 -8.48 -23.59 -8.22
N GLN A 317 -8.78 -24.63 -9.02
CA GLN A 317 -7.75 -25.53 -9.54
C GLN A 317 -6.72 -24.80 -10.41
N GLY A 318 -5.44 -25.01 -10.11
CA GLY A 318 -4.33 -24.33 -10.77
C GLY A 318 -4.12 -22.87 -10.32
N GLY A 319 -4.94 -22.36 -9.39
CA GLY A 319 -4.79 -21.04 -8.80
C GLY A 319 -3.75 -20.98 -7.68
N PRO A 320 -3.34 -19.75 -7.27
CA PRO A 320 -2.32 -19.54 -6.25
C PRO A 320 -2.86 -19.52 -4.80
N VAL A 321 -4.18 -19.63 -4.62
CA VAL A 321 -4.83 -19.62 -3.30
C VAL A 321 -4.67 -21.00 -2.65
N VAL A 322 -3.97 -21.05 -1.50
CA VAL A 322 -3.79 -22.26 -0.69
C VAL A 322 -5.11 -22.67 -0.06
N ALA A 323 -5.73 -21.74 0.67
CA ALA A 323 -7.03 -21.91 1.33
C ALA A 323 -7.60 -20.53 1.68
N GLN A 324 -8.90 -20.48 1.98
CA GLN A 324 -9.58 -19.30 2.48
C GLN A 324 -9.89 -19.49 3.96
N PHE A 325 -9.70 -18.44 4.76
CA PHE A 325 -9.92 -18.46 6.20
C PHE A 325 -10.82 -17.29 6.60
N ARG A 326 -11.53 -17.41 7.72
CA ARG A 326 -12.28 -16.26 8.26
C ARG A 326 -11.30 -15.19 8.73
N ILE A 327 -11.70 -13.93 8.64
CA ILE A 327 -10.83 -12.80 9.00
C ILE A 327 -10.38 -12.86 10.46
N GLN A 328 -11.26 -13.32 11.35
CA GLN A 328 -10.98 -13.47 12.77
C GLN A 328 -9.89 -14.53 13.08
N ASP A 329 -9.64 -15.45 12.16
CA ASP A 329 -8.69 -16.56 12.36
C ASP A 329 -7.29 -16.24 11.80
N LYS A 330 -7.04 -15.04 11.26
CA LYS A 330 -5.74 -14.71 10.64
C LYS A 330 -4.57 -14.85 11.62
N GLU A 331 -4.71 -14.29 12.82
CA GLU A 331 -3.63 -14.24 13.80
C GLU A 331 -3.24 -15.65 14.26
N ILE A 332 -4.23 -16.50 14.53
CA ILE A 332 -3.98 -17.89 14.94
C ILE A 332 -3.32 -18.71 13.82
N ILE A 333 -3.71 -18.49 12.57
CA ILE A 333 -3.08 -19.14 11.42
C ILE A 333 -1.64 -18.64 11.21
N ASP A 334 -1.38 -17.35 11.36
CA ASP A 334 -0.02 -16.79 11.29
C ASP A 334 0.88 -17.40 12.38
N GLU A 335 0.37 -17.55 13.60
CA GLU A 335 1.07 -18.22 14.70
C GLU A 335 1.40 -19.68 14.35
N TYR A 336 0.43 -20.44 13.86
CA TYR A 336 0.64 -21.83 13.46
C TYR A 336 1.69 -21.97 12.35
N LEU A 337 1.60 -21.16 11.30
CA LEU A 337 2.53 -21.19 10.17
C LEU A 337 3.93 -20.67 10.53
N ALA A 338 4.06 -19.90 11.62
CA ALA A 338 5.34 -19.44 12.14
C ALA A 338 6.06 -20.48 13.02
N MET A 339 5.36 -21.49 13.56
CA MET A 339 5.96 -22.53 14.40
C MET A 339 7.08 -23.27 13.68
N ALA A 340 8.22 -23.48 14.35
CA ALA A 340 9.40 -24.10 13.74
C ALA A 340 9.12 -25.53 13.25
N GLU A 341 8.31 -26.28 13.99
CA GLU A 341 7.90 -27.63 13.66
C GLU A 341 7.02 -27.66 12.41
N VAL A 342 6.04 -26.76 12.31
CA VAL A 342 5.19 -26.60 11.12
C VAL A 342 6.04 -26.19 9.93
N ARG A 343 6.91 -25.18 10.08
CA ARG A 343 7.82 -24.75 9.00
C ARG A 343 8.77 -25.84 8.52
N SER A 344 9.14 -26.78 9.39
CA SER A 344 10.03 -27.89 9.04
C SER A 344 9.41 -28.92 8.10
N LEU A 345 8.07 -28.95 8.00
CA LEU A 345 7.31 -29.82 7.08
C LEU A 345 7.38 -29.33 5.62
N LEU A 346 7.79 -28.07 5.39
CA LEU A 346 7.96 -27.58 4.03
C LEU A 346 9.07 -28.37 3.31
N PRO A 347 8.80 -28.87 2.09
CA PRO A 347 9.81 -29.47 1.24
C PRO A 347 11.03 -28.56 1.04
N ALA A 348 12.20 -29.15 0.75
CA ALA A 348 13.44 -28.40 0.62
C ALA A 348 13.38 -27.29 -0.45
N ASP A 349 12.65 -27.53 -1.55
CA ASP A 349 12.38 -26.57 -2.64
C ASP A 349 11.38 -25.46 -2.26
N LYS A 350 10.63 -25.63 -1.16
CA LYS A 350 9.63 -24.69 -0.64
C LYS A 350 9.97 -24.12 0.73
N ARG A 351 11.19 -24.37 1.24
CA ARG A 351 11.60 -23.95 2.60
C ARG A 351 11.48 -22.45 2.85
N TYR A 352 11.70 -21.64 1.81
CA TYR A 352 11.60 -20.18 1.89
C TYR A 352 10.20 -19.65 1.55
N THR A 353 9.17 -20.49 1.55
CA THR A 353 7.78 -20.05 1.31
C THR A 353 7.41 -18.93 2.27
N LYS A 354 6.88 -17.85 1.70
CA LYS A 354 6.31 -16.72 2.43
C LYS A 354 4.79 -16.80 2.31
N PHE A 355 4.12 -17.11 3.43
CA PHE A 355 2.67 -17.06 3.50
C PHE A 355 2.20 -15.62 3.67
N VAL A 356 1.23 -15.21 2.85
CA VAL A 356 0.68 -13.85 2.88
C VAL A 356 -0.83 -13.87 2.66
N TRP A 357 -1.49 -12.86 3.22
CA TRP A 357 -2.93 -12.68 3.08
C TRP A 357 -3.27 -11.81 1.87
N GLY A 358 -4.33 -12.19 1.16
CA GLY A 358 -4.92 -11.38 0.11
C GLY A 358 -5.50 -10.07 0.61
N LYS A 359 -5.72 -9.13 -0.32
CA LYS A 359 -6.52 -7.95 -0.05
C LYS A 359 -7.95 -8.39 0.24
N GLN A 360 -8.48 -8.00 1.40
CA GLN A 360 -9.86 -8.26 1.76
C GLN A 360 -10.81 -7.57 0.76
N THR A 361 -11.73 -8.35 0.20
CA THR A 361 -12.81 -7.82 -0.62
C THR A 361 -13.86 -7.19 0.31
N PRO A 362 -14.39 -5.99 0.00
CA PRO A 362 -15.53 -5.43 0.73
C PRO A 362 -16.66 -6.46 0.83
N ASP A 363 -17.28 -6.56 2.01
CA ASP A 363 -18.39 -7.48 2.31
C ASP A 363 -18.05 -8.98 2.33
N SER A 364 -16.77 -9.36 2.22
CA SER A 364 -16.33 -10.74 2.42
C SER A 364 -15.88 -10.98 3.86
N GLU A 365 -16.37 -12.07 4.47
CA GLU A 365 -15.96 -12.54 5.80
C GLU A 365 -14.69 -13.42 5.76
N VAL A 366 -14.26 -13.80 4.55
CA VAL A 366 -13.11 -14.66 4.32
C VAL A 366 -11.99 -13.92 3.61
N VAL A 367 -10.78 -14.46 3.73
CA VAL A 367 -9.57 -13.94 3.09
C VAL A 367 -8.77 -15.10 2.50
N ASP A 368 -8.17 -14.86 1.34
CA ASP A 368 -7.29 -15.82 0.68
C ASP A 368 -5.92 -15.86 1.35
N LEU A 369 -5.40 -17.06 1.62
CA LEU A 369 -4.01 -17.29 1.96
C LEU A 369 -3.22 -17.69 0.70
N TYR A 370 -2.12 -16.99 0.44
CA TYR A 370 -1.20 -17.26 -0.67
C TYR A 370 0.13 -17.78 -0.15
N ALA A 371 0.79 -18.61 -0.95
CA ALA A 371 2.15 -19.07 -0.72
C ALA A 371 3.08 -18.49 -1.81
N LEU A 372 3.92 -17.52 -1.43
CA LEU A 372 4.86 -16.88 -2.34
C LEU A 372 6.21 -17.61 -2.36
N ILE A 373 6.83 -17.65 -3.53
CA ILE A 373 8.19 -18.15 -3.73
C ILE A 373 9.15 -17.16 -3.10
N GLY A 374 9.79 -17.55 -2.01
CA GLY A 374 10.79 -16.73 -1.33
C GLY A 374 12.22 -17.20 -1.57
N ASN A 375 13.16 -16.42 -1.06
CA ASN A 375 14.58 -16.73 -1.02
C ASN A 375 15.11 -16.59 0.42
N ARG A 376 16.39 -16.91 0.61
CA ARG A 376 17.05 -16.87 1.92
C ARG A 376 16.98 -15.50 2.59
N ASP A 377 16.98 -14.44 1.80
CA ASP A 377 16.98 -13.05 2.28
C ASP A 377 15.57 -12.45 2.36
N ASN A 378 14.53 -13.23 2.00
CA ASN A 378 13.13 -12.81 1.96
C ASN A 378 12.91 -11.51 1.16
N THR A 379 13.57 -11.40 0.00
CA THR A 379 13.45 -10.25 -0.90
C THR A 379 12.64 -10.62 -2.15
N PRO A 380 11.88 -9.67 -2.74
CA PRO A 380 11.21 -9.92 -4.01
C PRO A 380 12.22 -10.12 -5.14
N GLU A 381 11.81 -10.79 -6.21
CA GLU A 381 12.64 -10.95 -7.41
C GLU A 381 12.70 -9.65 -8.21
N LEU A 382 11.56 -8.98 -8.35
CA LEU A 382 11.45 -7.68 -9.01
C LEU A 382 10.75 -6.68 -8.10
N SER A 383 11.16 -5.42 -8.21
CA SER A 383 10.50 -4.29 -7.55
C SER A 383 9.79 -3.42 -8.57
N GLY A 384 8.91 -2.52 -8.11
CA GLY A 384 8.25 -1.53 -8.96
C GLY A 384 9.19 -0.64 -9.77
N GLY A 385 10.49 -0.59 -9.45
CA GLY A 385 11.49 0.16 -10.21
C GLY A 385 11.71 -0.33 -11.64
N VAL A 386 11.27 -1.55 -11.98
CA VAL A 386 11.32 -2.05 -13.36
C VAL A 386 10.14 -1.59 -14.21
N VAL A 387 9.08 -1.04 -13.61
CA VAL A 387 7.88 -0.60 -14.31
C VAL A 387 8.15 0.75 -14.99
N THR A 388 8.01 0.78 -16.32
CA THR A 388 8.21 1.98 -17.15
C THR A 388 6.91 2.70 -17.45
N ASP A 389 5.80 1.96 -17.58
CA ASP A 389 4.46 2.51 -17.78
C ASP A 389 3.40 1.62 -17.14
N ALA A 390 2.29 2.23 -16.72
CA ALA A 390 1.14 1.50 -16.20
C ALA A 390 -0.16 2.24 -16.54
N SER A 391 -1.12 1.52 -17.10
CA SER A 391 -2.43 2.07 -17.46
C SER A 391 -3.56 1.14 -17.04
N GLN A 392 -4.70 1.74 -16.69
CA GLN A 392 -5.91 0.99 -16.45
C GLN A 392 -6.44 0.44 -17.78
N THR A 393 -6.83 -0.83 -17.76
CA THR A 393 -7.45 -1.55 -18.87
C THR A 393 -8.59 -2.41 -18.34
N TYR A 394 -9.19 -3.23 -19.20
CA TYR A 394 -10.14 -4.25 -18.81
C TYR A 394 -9.61 -5.61 -19.26
N ASP A 395 -9.82 -6.63 -18.43
CA ASP A 395 -9.54 -8.01 -18.80
C ASP A 395 -10.52 -8.48 -19.90
N PRO A 396 -10.30 -9.65 -20.54
CA PRO A 396 -11.19 -10.18 -21.57
C PRO A 396 -12.64 -10.40 -21.11
N VAL A 397 -12.92 -10.36 -19.80
CA VAL A 397 -14.22 -10.56 -19.18
C VAL A 397 -14.83 -9.21 -18.72
N GLY A 398 -14.20 -8.09 -19.06
CA GLY A 398 -14.69 -6.74 -18.76
C GLY A 398 -14.44 -6.27 -17.32
N ARG A 399 -13.57 -6.94 -16.56
CA ARG A 399 -13.20 -6.52 -15.20
C ARG A 399 -12.04 -5.52 -15.26
N PRO A 400 -11.99 -4.52 -14.37
CA PRO A 400 -10.86 -3.60 -14.31
C PRO A 400 -9.53 -4.35 -14.11
N ALA A 401 -8.54 -4.02 -14.94
CA ALA A 401 -7.20 -4.59 -14.90
C ALA A 401 -6.15 -3.48 -15.06
N VAL A 402 -4.89 -3.80 -14.76
CA VAL A 402 -3.77 -2.87 -14.95
C VAL A 402 -2.81 -3.49 -15.95
N SER A 403 -2.57 -2.81 -17.07
CA SER A 403 -1.50 -3.14 -18.00
C SER A 403 -0.23 -2.44 -17.53
N MET A 404 0.87 -3.20 -17.39
CA MET A 404 2.17 -2.66 -17.03
C MET A 404 3.19 -2.98 -18.12
N GLN A 405 4.05 -2.02 -18.43
CA GLN A 405 5.26 -2.24 -19.22
C GLN A 405 6.47 -2.20 -18.30
N MET A 406 7.43 -3.10 -18.54
CA MET A 406 8.67 -3.19 -17.77
C MET A 406 9.89 -2.92 -18.66
N ASN A 407 11.00 -2.50 -18.05
CA ASN A 407 12.29 -2.34 -18.74
C ASN A 407 12.99 -3.70 -18.97
N SER A 408 14.16 -3.73 -19.59
CA SER A 408 14.87 -5.00 -19.89
C SER A 408 15.34 -5.81 -18.66
N THR A 409 15.20 -5.25 -17.45
CA THR A 409 15.53 -5.93 -16.19
C THR A 409 14.30 -6.61 -15.59
N GLY A 410 13.09 -6.30 -16.08
CA GLY A 410 11.81 -6.85 -15.63
C GLY A 410 11.05 -7.55 -16.75
#